data_AF-A0A0V8T7A7-F1
#
_entry.id   AF-A0A0V8T7A7-F1
#
_cell.length_a   1.000
_cell.length_b   1.000
_cell.length_c   1.000
_cell.angle_alpha   90.00
_cell.angle_beta   90.00
_cell.angle_gamma   90.00
#
_symmetry.space_group_name_H-M   'P 1'
#
loop_
_entity.id
_entity.type
_entity.pdbx_description
1 polymer ?
#
loop_
_entity_poly.entity_id
_entity_poly.type
_entity_poly.pdbx_seq_one_letter_code
_entity_poly.pdbx_strand_id
1 'polypeptide(L)'
;MALFSRSRRLPDPLRRSLDLRADAILASAPLVDGRWAVSARRALHLVGEEGAVRTPWADVDRGSLDAATSTLTVHWVSGARTELALDPDADAWDFAQSFRERVQQSVVHVEHVSVPGARGPVRVALRRDEYGDLFTQVIGDGTVDLGDAAVSRAVAAAEAHVRAEAGLAP
;
A
#
# COMPACT_ATOMS: atom_id res chain seq x y z
N MET A 1 -23.77 15.35 16.59
CA MET A 1 -22.69 16.05 17.31
C MET A 1 -21.40 15.79 16.56
N ALA A 2 -20.83 16.80 15.89
CA ALA A 2 -19.54 16.67 15.24
C ALA A 2 -18.45 16.89 16.30
N LEU A 3 -17.74 15.82 16.67
CA LEU A 3 -16.50 15.92 17.44
C LEU A 3 -15.44 16.39 16.45
N PHE A 4 -15.15 17.70 16.46
CA PHE A 4 -14.03 18.25 15.72
C PHE A 4 -12.73 17.79 16.40
N SER A 5 -12.14 16.70 15.91
CA SER A 5 -10.80 16.29 16.31
C SER A 5 -9.81 17.35 15.80
N ARG A 6 -8.85 17.73 16.65
CA ARG A 6 -7.74 18.61 16.23
C ARG A 6 -6.73 17.74 15.50
N SER A 7 -6.91 17.51 14.20
CA SER A 7 -5.84 16.89 13.41
C SER A 7 -4.59 17.75 13.52
N ARG A 8 -3.52 17.18 14.09
CA ARG A 8 -2.23 17.86 14.17
C ARG A 8 -1.74 18.08 12.73
N ARG A 9 -1.45 19.32 12.38
CA ARG A 9 -0.91 19.65 11.06
C ARG A 9 0.54 19.18 10.98
N LEU A 10 0.89 18.54 9.87
CA LEU A 10 2.28 18.24 9.51
C LEU A 10 3.14 19.52 9.59
N PRO A 11 4.22 19.54 10.39
CA PRO A 11 5.10 20.70 10.50
C PRO A 11 5.68 21.13 9.15
N ASP A 12 5.77 22.43 8.90
CA ASP A 12 6.24 22.99 7.62
C ASP A 12 7.66 22.52 7.21
N PRO A 13 8.65 22.37 8.12
CA PRO A 13 9.95 21.82 7.75
C PRO A 13 9.86 20.40 7.18
N LEU A 14 9.04 19.53 7.80
CA LEU A 14 8.81 18.17 7.34
C LEU A 14 7.98 18.14 6.07
N ARG A 15 6.99 19.03 5.93
CA ARG A 15 6.22 19.17 4.70
C ARG A 15 7.11 19.55 3.51
N ARG A 16 8.10 20.44 3.73
CA ARG A 16 9.03 20.91 2.69
C ARG A 16 10.07 19.87 2.29
N SER A 17 10.35 18.87 3.13
CA SER A 17 11.27 17.77 2.79
C SER A 17 10.61 16.65 1.98
N LEU A 18 9.28 16.67 1.83
CA LEU A 18 8.56 15.72 1.00
C LEU A 18 8.81 15.96 -0.50
N ASP A 19 9.22 14.91 -1.20
CA ASP A 19 9.26 14.89 -2.66
C ASP A 19 7.85 14.71 -3.24
N LEU A 20 7.10 15.80 -3.34
CA LEU A 20 5.71 15.75 -3.81
C LEU A 20 5.58 15.69 -5.34
N ARG A 21 6.51 16.18 -6.17
CA ARG A 21 6.40 16.13 -7.66
C ARG A 21 4.98 16.41 -8.22
N ALA A 22 4.33 17.49 -7.74
CA ALA A 22 2.93 17.87 -8.02
C ALA A 22 1.82 16.98 -7.39
N ASP A 23 2.18 16.13 -6.44
CA ASP A 23 1.28 15.36 -5.59
C ASP A 23 0.64 16.25 -4.50
N ALA A 24 -0.52 15.82 -4.00
CA ALA A 24 -1.27 16.50 -2.95
C ALA A 24 -1.36 15.60 -1.71
N ILE A 25 -1.05 16.19 -0.55
CA ILE A 25 -1.27 15.53 0.75
C ILE A 25 -2.78 15.40 0.97
N LEU A 26 -3.23 14.18 1.25
CA LEU A 26 -4.61 13.84 1.56
C LEU A 26 -4.84 13.73 3.07
N ALA A 27 -3.88 13.12 3.77
CA ALA A 27 -3.89 12.98 5.23
C ALA A 27 -2.47 12.88 5.77
N SER A 28 -2.29 13.21 7.05
CA SER A 28 -1.02 13.04 7.77
C SER A 28 -1.28 12.71 9.22
N ALA A 29 -0.51 11.79 9.79
CA ALA A 29 -0.57 11.45 11.20
C ALA A 29 0.84 11.42 11.82
N PRO A 30 1.03 12.00 13.01
CA PRO A 30 2.26 11.81 13.77
C PRO A 30 2.37 10.36 14.25
N LEU A 31 3.60 9.88 14.33
CA LEU A 31 3.96 8.59 14.90
C LEU A 31 4.53 8.79 16.30
N VAL A 32 4.43 7.77 17.14
CA VAL A 32 4.95 7.79 18.52
C VAL A 32 6.46 8.04 18.58
N ASP A 33 7.20 7.65 17.54
CA ASP A 33 8.64 7.83 17.42
C ASP A 33 9.08 9.22 16.92
N GLY A 34 8.14 10.17 16.80
CA GLY A 34 8.39 11.53 16.37
C GLY A 34 8.43 11.73 14.85
N ARG A 35 8.36 10.64 14.06
CA ARG A 35 8.17 10.72 12.61
C ARG A 35 6.70 11.02 12.28
N TRP A 36 6.42 11.20 10.99
CA TRP A 36 5.10 11.41 10.45
C TRP A 36 4.85 10.46 9.30
N ALA A 37 3.66 9.87 9.29
CA ALA A 37 3.14 9.17 8.13
C ALA A 37 2.25 10.15 7.33
N VAL A 38 2.48 10.22 6.02
CA VAL A 38 1.77 11.15 5.13
C VAL A 38 1.22 10.36 3.95
N SER A 39 -0.10 10.39 3.82
CA SER A 39 -0.82 9.81 2.69
C SER A 39 -0.98 10.90 1.65
N ALA A 40 -0.27 10.78 0.53
CA ALA A 40 -0.43 11.65 -0.62
C ALA A 40 -1.19 10.91 -1.74
N ARG A 41 -1.56 11.61 -2.82
CA ARG A 41 -2.35 11.02 -3.92
C ARG A 41 -1.60 9.90 -4.63
N ARG A 42 -0.27 10.01 -4.78
CA ARG A 42 0.56 9.06 -5.53
C ARG A 42 1.38 8.13 -4.65
N ALA A 43 1.74 8.56 -3.44
CA ALA A 43 2.60 7.78 -2.56
C ALA A 43 2.27 7.91 -1.07
N LEU A 44 2.71 6.91 -0.32
CA LEU A 44 2.92 6.97 1.11
C LEU A 44 4.30 7.60 1.38
N HIS A 45 4.36 8.51 2.34
CA HIS A 45 5.63 9.02 2.86
C HIS A 45 5.77 8.75 4.35
N LEU A 46 6.98 8.39 4.76
CA LEU A 46 7.42 8.42 6.15
C LEU A 46 8.49 9.48 6.28
N VAL A 47 8.27 10.50 7.11
CA VAL A 47 9.15 11.67 7.22
C VAL A 47 9.50 11.97 8.67
N GLY A 48 10.79 12.23 8.92
CA GLY A 48 11.33 12.63 10.22
C GLY A 48 12.54 13.53 10.04
N GLU A 49 13.32 13.73 11.11
CA GLU A 49 14.52 14.57 11.08
C GLU A 49 15.61 14.01 10.14
N GLU A 50 15.70 12.68 10.04
CA GLU A 50 16.68 11.98 9.21
C GLU A 50 16.35 12.03 7.71
N GLY A 51 15.14 12.46 7.34
CA GLY A 51 14.70 12.59 5.95
C GLY A 51 13.30 12.04 5.70
N ALA A 52 12.97 11.93 4.41
CA ALA A 52 11.69 11.41 3.94
C ALA A 52 11.91 10.18 3.05
N VAL A 53 11.20 9.10 3.36
CA VAL A 53 11.06 7.92 2.49
C VAL A 53 9.74 8.05 1.75
N ARG A 54 9.77 7.79 0.45
CA ARG A 54 8.58 7.82 -0.44
C ARG A 54 8.38 6.43 -1.02
N THR A 55 7.15 5.92 -0.94
CA THR A 55 6.76 4.62 -1.48
C THR A 55 5.48 4.75 -2.30
N PRO A 56 5.49 4.45 -3.61
CA PRO A 56 4.29 4.38 -4.43
C PRO A 56 3.22 3.47 -3.81
N TRP A 57 1.94 3.80 -3.99
CA TRP A 57 0.85 2.97 -3.45
C TRP A 57 0.80 1.55 -4.05
N ALA A 58 1.34 1.38 -5.25
CA ALA A 58 1.40 0.07 -5.90
C ALA A 58 2.37 -0.90 -5.20
N ASP A 59 3.33 -0.38 -4.42
CA ASP A 59 4.29 -1.18 -3.63
C ASP A 59 3.73 -1.60 -2.26
N VAL A 60 2.54 -1.11 -1.91
CA VAL A 60 1.81 -1.51 -0.70
C VAL A 60 0.83 -2.63 -1.08
N ASP A 61 0.98 -3.79 -0.44
CA ASP A 61 0.08 -4.92 -0.62
C ASP A 61 -1.27 -4.66 0.06
N ARG A 62 -1.22 -4.41 1.37
CA ARG A 62 -2.39 -4.15 2.23
C ARG A 62 -1.97 -3.49 3.54
N GLY A 63 -2.94 -3.05 4.31
CA GLY A 63 -2.70 -2.68 5.70
C GLY A 63 -3.89 -2.97 6.60
N SER A 64 -3.61 -3.01 7.90
CA SER A 64 -4.60 -3.24 8.94
C SER A 64 -4.29 -2.35 10.14
N LEU A 65 -5.29 -1.60 10.60
CA LEU A 65 -5.20 -0.81 11.82
C LEU A 65 -5.70 -1.64 13.00
N ASP A 66 -4.89 -1.79 14.02
CA ASP A 66 -5.34 -2.20 15.35
C ASP A 66 -5.76 -0.95 16.14
N ALA A 67 -7.06 -0.84 16.41
CA ALA A 67 -7.64 0.29 17.13
C ALA A 67 -7.26 0.32 18.62
N ALA A 68 -6.98 -0.82 19.23
CA ALA A 68 -6.61 -0.87 20.65
C ALA A 68 -5.21 -0.31 20.90
N THR A 69 -4.30 -0.55 19.96
CA THR A 69 -2.90 -0.11 20.04
C THR A 69 -2.59 1.09 19.15
N SER A 70 -3.58 1.59 18.38
CA SER A 70 -3.39 2.62 17.36
C SER A 70 -2.24 2.31 16.38
N THR A 71 -2.05 1.03 16.05
CA THR A 71 -0.92 0.58 15.23
C THR A 71 -1.40 0.18 13.84
N LEU A 72 -0.91 0.86 12.81
CA LEU A 72 -1.11 0.48 11.42
C LEU A 72 0.00 -0.48 11.00
N THR A 73 -0.37 -1.72 10.70
CA THR A 73 0.54 -2.67 10.06
C THR A 73 0.44 -2.51 8.55
N VAL A 74 1.56 -2.19 7.91
CA VAL A 74 1.70 -2.11 6.45
C VAL A 74 2.39 -3.38 5.95
N HIS A 75 1.76 -4.06 5.00
CA HIS A 75 2.34 -5.18 4.27
C HIS A 75 2.79 -4.70 2.91
N TRP A 76 4.03 -5.01 2.54
CA TRP A 76 4.64 -4.61 1.28
C TRP A 76 4.54 -5.74 0.26
N VAL A 77 4.53 -5.40 -1.03
CA VAL A 77 4.53 -6.40 -2.11
C VAL A 77 5.78 -7.29 -2.10
N SER A 78 6.87 -6.82 -1.49
CA SER A 78 8.09 -7.61 -1.25
C SER A 78 7.94 -8.72 -0.20
N GLY A 79 6.80 -8.77 0.50
CA GLY A 79 6.55 -9.67 1.62
C GLY A 79 7.03 -9.12 2.97
N ALA A 80 7.77 -8.00 2.98
CA ALA A 80 8.14 -7.32 4.21
C ALA A 80 6.89 -6.74 4.92
N ARG A 81 7.04 -6.45 6.22
CA ARG A 81 6.03 -5.72 7.00
C ARG A 81 6.65 -4.59 7.81
N THR A 82 5.89 -3.53 8.02
CA THR A 82 6.26 -2.41 8.88
C THR A 82 5.10 -2.04 9.79
N GLU A 83 5.38 -1.88 11.08
CA GLU A 83 4.41 -1.41 12.07
C GLU A 83 4.60 0.10 12.28
N LEU A 84 3.51 0.86 12.16
CA LEU A 84 3.47 2.30 12.35
C LEU A 84 2.58 2.59 13.55
N ALA A 85 3.20 2.85 14.71
CA ALA A 85 2.50 3.28 15.91
C ALA A 85 2.06 4.74 15.74
N LEU A 86 0.78 4.94 15.45
CA LEU A 86 0.18 6.26 15.31
C LEU A 86 0.06 6.90 16.70
N ASP A 87 0.31 8.20 16.81
CA ASP A 87 0.06 8.93 18.04
C ASP A 87 -1.43 8.79 18.43
N PRO A 88 -1.76 8.24 19.61
CA PRO A 88 -3.14 7.99 20.02
C PRO A 88 -3.96 9.27 20.22
N ASP A 89 -3.29 10.42 20.41
CA ASP A 89 -3.95 11.72 20.50
C ASP A 89 -4.24 12.34 19.11
N ALA A 90 -3.78 11.71 18.04
CA ALA A 90 -4.06 12.11 16.66
C ALA A 90 -5.22 11.31 16.05
N ASP A 91 -5.85 11.87 15.03
CA ASP A 91 -6.92 11.20 14.30
C ASP A 91 -6.35 10.08 13.40
N ALA A 92 -6.08 8.93 14.02
CA ALA A 92 -5.58 7.73 13.38
C ALA A 92 -6.55 7.20 12.30
N TRP A 93 -7.84 7.48 12.46
CA TRP A 93 -8.88 6.96 11.57
C TRP A 93 -8.84 7.63 10.20
N ASP A 94 -8.75 8.97 10.16
CA ASP A 94 -8.66 9.72 8.91
C ASP A 94 -7.45 9.28 8.07
N PHE A 95 -6.30 9.09 8.73
CA PHE A 95 -5.10 8.59 8.05
C PHE A 95 -5.28 7.15 7.55
N ALA A 96 -5.78 6.25 8.38
CA ALA A 96 -5.99 4.85 8.01
C ALA A 96 -7.02 4.70 6.88
N GLN A 97 -8.07 5.54 6.87
CA GLN A 97 -9.03 5.59 5.78
C GLN A 97 -8.37 6.05 4.48
N SER A 98 -7.64 7.17 4.52
CA SER A 98 -6.90 7.68 3.35
C SER A 98 -5.93 6.64 2.79
N PHE A 99 -5.15 6.01 3.67
CA PHE A 99 -4.25 4.90 3.32
C PHE A 99 -5.01 3.76 2.61
N ARG A 100 -6.10 3.28 3.22
CA ARG A 100 -6.89 2.17 2.68
C ARG A 100 -7.46 2.49 1.30
N GLU A 101 -7.99 3.69 1.12
CA GLU A 101 -8.52 4.15 -0.16
C GLU A 101 -7.43 4.19 -1.24
N ARG A 102 -6.24 4.71 -0.91
CA ARG A 102 -5.15 4.82 -1.89
C ARG A 102 -4.59 3.47 -2.30
N VAL A 103 -4.41 2.55 -1.35
CA VAL A 103 -4.02 1.18 -1.66
C VAL A 103 -5.04 0.54 -2.60
N GLN A 104 -6.33 0.65 -2.30
CA GLN A 104 -7.38 0.11 -3.16
C GLN A 104 -7.41 0.75 -4.55
N GLN A 105 -7.19 2.07 -4.67
CA GLN A 105 -7.17 2.75 -5.96
C GLN A 105 -6.04 2.31 -6.89
N SER A 106 -4.95 1.79 -6.31
CA SER A 106 -3.85 1.21 -7.11
C SER A 106 -4.16 -0.21 -7.59
N VAL A 107 -5.26 -0.83 -7.16
CA VAL A 107 -5.66 -2.18 -7.58
C VAL A 107 -6.82 -2.09 -8.56
N VAL A 108 -6.64 -2.64 -9.76
CA VAL A 108 -7.65 -2.64 -10.82
C VAL A 108 -8.44 -3.94 -10.83
N HIS A 109 -7.73 -5.07 -10.74
CA HIS A 109 -8.31 -6.41 -10.73
C HIS A 109 -7.41 -7.35 -9.92
N VAL A 110 -7.99 -8.36 -9.26
CA VAL A 110 -7.23 -9.38 -8.54
C VAL A 110 -7.82 -10.76 -8.83
N GLU A 111 -6.96 -11.66 -9.26
CA GLU A 111 -7.26 -13.08 -9.39
C GLU A 111 -6.49 -13.89 -8.33
N HIS A 112 -7.13 -14.89 -7.75
CA HIS A 112 -6.51 -15.82 -6.81
C HIS A 112 -6.33 -17.17 -7.48
N VAL A 113 -5.09 -17.61 -7.63
CA VAL A 113 -4.70 -18.84 -8.29
C VAL A 113 -4.36 -19.89 -7.24
N SER A 114 -5.11 -20.99 -7.24
CA SER A 114 -4.78 -22.16 -6.44
C SER A 114 -3.65 -22.93 -7.10
N VAL A 115 -2.55 -23.14 -6.37
CA VAL A 115 -1.36 -23.79 -6.89
C VAL A 115 -1.13 -25.13 -6.17
N PRO A 116 -0.94 -26.26 -6.90
CA PRO A 116 -0.63 -27.54 -6.27
C PRO A 116 0.65 -27.47 -5.43
N GLY A 117 0.59 -27.92 -4.17
CA GLY A 117 1.73 -27.94 -3.25
C GLY A 117 1.95 -26.66 -2.44
N ALA A 118 1.26 -25.57 -2.77
CA ALA A 118 1.28 -24.34 -1.97
C ALA A 118 0.34 -24.43 -0.76
N ARG A 119 0.67 -23.75 0.33
CA ARG A 119 -0.23 -23.63 1.50
C ARG A 119 -1.35 -22.61 1.29
N GLY A 120 -1.11 -21.59 0.47
CA GLY A 120 -2.06 -20.54 0.15
C GLY A 120 -2.14 -20.25 -1.36
N PRO A 121 -3.16 -19.50 -1.80
CA PRO A 121 -3.27 -19.07 -3.19
C PRO A 121 -2.21 -18.04 -3.54
N VAL A 122 -1.77 -18.04 -4.80
CA VAL A 122 -1.01 -16.94 -5.39
C VAL A 122 -2.01 -15.87 -5.83
N ARG A 123 -1.74 -14.61 -5.49
CA ARG A 123 -2.56 -13.49 -5.97
C ARG A 123 -1.89 -12.86 -7.19
N VAL A 124 -2.63 -12.74 -8.28
CA VAL A 124 -2.23 -11.98 -9.46
C VAL A 124 -3.08 -10.72 -9.51
N ALA A 125 -2.47 -9.57 -9.22
CA ALA A 125 -3.13 -8.29 -9.18
C ALA A 125 -2.74 -7.46 -10.39
N LEU A 126 -3.72 -7.02 -11.18
CA LEU A 126 -3.52 -5.92 -12.11
C LEU A 126 -3.57 -4.62 -11.33
N ARG A 127 -2.50 -3.84 -11.40
CA ARG A 127 -2.32 -2.61 -10.63
C ARG A 127 -2.05 -1.42 -11.52
N ARG A 128 -2.33 -0.24 -10.97
CA ARG A 128 -2.00 1.05 -11.54
C ARG A 128 -0.84 1.66 -10.77
N ASP A 129 0.20 2.07 -11.48
CA ASP A 129 1.32 2.78 -10.88
C ASP A 129 1.00 4.27 -10.62
N GLU A 130 2.01 5.03 -10.19
CA GLU A 130 1.86 6.45 -9.86
C GLU A 130 1.69 7.39 -11.07
N TYR A 131 2.00 6.90 -12.27
CA TYR A 131 1.85 7.60 -13.55
C TYR A 131 0.55 7.23 -14.26
N GLY A 132 -0.09 6.15 -13.85
CA GLY A 132 -1.34 5.64 -14.41
C GLY A 132 -1.18 4.39 -15.27
N ASP A 133 0.06 3.90 -15.43
CA ASP A 133 0.35 2.73 -16.24
C ASP A 133 -0.09 1.45 -15.52
N LEU A 134 -0.56 0.49 -16.31
CA LEU A 134 -1.08 -0.78 -15.81
C LEU A 134 -0.01 -1.88 -15.88
N PHE A 135 0.16 -2.61 -14.79
CA PHE A 135 1.10 -3.73 -14.71
C PHE A 135 0.54 -4.86 -13.84
N THR A 136 1.02 -6.09 -14.05
CA THR A 136 0.66 -7.25 -13.23
C THR A 136 1.67 -7.41 -12.08
N GLN A 137 1.15 -7.73 -10.90
CA GLN A 137 1.91 -8.02 -9.70
C GLN A 137 1.50 -9.38 -9.17
N VAL A 138 2.48 -10.28 -9.06
CA VAL A 138 2.29 -11.61 -8.48
C VAL A 138 2.74 -11.56 -7.02
N ILE A 139 1.88 -12.02 -6.11
CA ILE A 139 2.12 -12.02 -4.66
C ILE A 139 1.81 -13.42 -4.12
N GLY A 140 2.84 -14.11 -3.66
CA GLY A 140 2.74 -15.41 -2.97
C GLY A 140 2.93 -15.29 -1.46
N ASP A 141 2.68 -16.38 -0.74
CA ASP A 141 2.87 -16.46 0.72
C ASP A 141 4.31 -16.83 1.14
N GLY A 142 5.25 -16.83 0.19
CA GLY A 142 6.65 -17.23 0.39
C GLY A 142 6.89 -18.75 0.37
N THR A 143 5.83 -19.58 0.27
CA THR A 143 5.95 -21.04 0.18
C THR A 143 5.82 -21.58 -1.24
N VAL A 144 5.51 -20.69 -2.19
CA VAL A 144 5.30 -21.02 -3.60
C VAL A 144 6.62 -20.94 -4.36
N ASP A 145 7.01 -22.05 -5.01
CA ASP A 145 8.12 -22.05 -5.96
C ASP A 145 7.65 -21.56 -7.33
N LEU A 146 7.98 -20.31 -7.66
CA LEU A 146 7.68 -19.71 -8.97
C LEU A 146 8.55 -20.29 -10.11
N GLY A 147 9.60 -21.04 -9.79
CA GLY A 147 10.42 -21.76 -10.76
C GLY A 147 9.80 -23.07 -11.23
N ASP A 148 8.82 -23.62 -10.50
CA ASP A 148 8.09 -24.81 -10.93
C ASP A 148 7.24 -24.49 -12.18
N ALA A 149 7.34 -25.37 -13.20
CA ALA A 149 6.74 -25.14 -14.49
C ALA A 149 5.20 -25.15 -14.46
N ALA A 150 4.58 -25.92 -13.56
CA ALA A 150 3.12 -25.92 -13.42
C ALA A 150 2.64 -24.64 -12.73
N VAL A 151 3.37 -24.17 -11.71
CA VAL A 151 3.10 -22.89 -11.04
C VAL A 151 3.23 -21.73 -12.01
N SER A 152 4.36 -21.66 -12.73
CA SER A 152 4.63 -20.61 -13.72
C SER A 152 3.55 -20.54 -14.80
N ARG A 153 3.09 -21.69 -15.33
CA ARG A 153 1.98 -21.73 -16.31
C ARG A 153 0.66 -21.22 -15.73
N ALA A 154 0.34 -21.57 -14.49
CA ALA A 154 -0.90 -21.12 -13.85
C ALA A 154 -0.89 -19.60 -13.61
N VAL A 155 0.24 -19.06 -13.15
CA VAL A 155 0.43 -17.62 -12.96
C VAL A 155 0.34 -16.87 -14.29
N ALA A 156 1.02 -17.35 -15.34
CA ALA A 156 0.98 -16.70 -16.66
C ALA A 156 -0.43 -16.69 -17.27
N ALA A 157 -1.21 -17.76 -17.07
CA ALA A 157 -2.61 -17.81 -17.51
C ALA A 157 -3.47 -16.76 -16.78
N ALA A 158 -3.31 -16.63 -15.46
CA ALA A 158 -4.01 -15.61 -14.69
C ALA A 158 -3.56 -14.19 -15.09
N GLU A 159 -2.27 -13.96 -15.33
CA GLU A 159 -1.79 -12.67 -15.83
C GLU A 159 -2.43 -12.27 -17.16
N ALA A 160 -2.50 -13.21 -18.11
CA ALA A 160 -3.18 -12.98 -19.39
C ALA A 160 -4.68 -12.70 -19.19
N HIS A 161 -5.33 -13.41 -18.27
CA HIS A 161 -6.75 -13.23 -17.96
C HIS A 161 -7.04 -11.84 -17.39
N VAL A 162 -6.32 -11.42 -16.34
CA VAL A 162 -6.53 -10.10 -15.70
C VAL A 162 -6.24 -8.95 -16.66
N ARG A 163 -5.26 -9.12 -17.56
CA ARG A 163 -4.95 -8.14 -18.62
C ARG A 163 -6.07 -8.06 -19.65
N ALA A 164 -6.58 -9.20 -20.11
CA ALA A 164 -7.68 -9.26 -21.07
C ALA A 164 -8.97 -8.63 -20.52
N GLU A 165 -9.31 -8.85 -19.25
CA GLU A 165 -10.47 -8.21 -18.62
C GLU A 165 -10.36 -6.69 -18.54
N ALA A 166 -9.13 -6.17 -18.47
CA ALA A 166 -8.87 -4.73 -18.52
C ALA A 166 -8.73 -4.17 -19.96
N GLY A 167 -8.96 -5.00 -20.98
CA GLY A 167 -8.82 -4.60 -22.39
C GLY A 167 -7.38 -4.42 -22.85
N LEU A 168 -6.41 -4.94 -22.11
CA LEU A 168 -5.00 -4.96 -22.48
C LEU A 168 -4.72 -6.17 -23.38
N ALA A 169 -3.81 -6.00 -24.34
CA ALA A 169 -3.29 -7.15 -25.09
C ALA A 169 -2.54 -8.09 -24.14
N PRO A 170 -2.67 -9.42 -24.32
CA PRO A 170 -2.01 -10.41 -23.47
C PRO A 170 -0.49 -10.17 -23.43
#